data_AF-A0A482D6U5-F1
#
_entry.id   AF-A0A482D6U5-F1
#
_cell.length_a   1.000
_cell.length_b   1.000
_cell.length_c   1.000
_cell.angle_alpha   90.00
_cell.angle_beta   90.00
_cell.angle_gamma   90.00
#
_symmetry.space_group_name_H-M   'P 1'
#
loop_
_entity.id
_entity.type
_entity.pdbx_description
1 polymer ?
#
loop_
_entity_poly.entity_id
_entity_poly.type
_entity_poly.pdbx_seq_one_letter_code
_entity_poly.pdbx_strand_id
1 'polypeptide(L)'
;MSTSQVTYPIVAALVGAEAVLGPKRCWTPSNTEQEAFLSEVFEEVREEVGQGIRSLESDYSLQGDELSVKGVLDLLVKWVERGSTTKIKREDQQWEGVRLTQKGAHVRFWMSGAHHRPIVEFPTQTEDVLYMTMLAEAPDHLQLRSLATALIEQKEAIYDYGGVCFPMVDLRHNNDVSYLVGMQTPTDLGPTSLVAASQETKLRMNEVGAHIRSEFRGTMLIGAALEFPKPDYTINRPFLLVFTRPGLKQPLAVLYITEEDWKNPGTLDFD
;
A
#
# COMPACT_ATOMS: atom_id res chain seq x y z
N MET A 1 -5.78 4.73 15.90
CA MET A 1 -6.23 3.70 14.95
C MET A 1 -5.68 4.01 13.59
N SER A 2 -4.87 3.09 13.08
CA SER A 2 -4.33 3.09 11.71
C SER A 2 -5.41 2.67 10.71
N THR A 3 -5.25 3.00 9.42
CA THR A 3 -6.17 2.63 8.33
C THR A 3 -5.40 2.21 7.07
N SER A 4 -6.06 1.47 6.16
CA SER A 4 -5.46 1.03 4.90
C SER A 4 -6.41 1.11 3.72
N GLN A 5 -5.86 1.31 2.52
CA GLN A 5 -6.57 1.25 1.25
C GLN A 5 -5.70 0.50 0.22
N VAL A 6 -6.17 -0.67 -0.20
CA VAL A 6 -5.43 -1.59 -1.06
C VAL A 6 -6.41 -2.15 -2.10
N THR A 7 -6.48 -1.53 -3.28
CA THR A 7 -7.57 -1.74 -4.24
C THR A 7 -7.32 -2.84 -5.26
N TYR A 8 -6.07 -3.08 -5.65
CA TYR A 8 -5.70 -4.12 -6.64
C TYR A 8 -6.27 -5.52 -6.33
N PRO A 9 -6.26 -6.03 -5.07
CA PRO A 9 -6.94 -7.28 -4.70
C PRO A 9 -8.44 -7.31 -5.02
N ILE A 10 -9.14 -6.19 -4.84
CA ILE A 10 -10.58 -6.10 -5.07
C ILE A 10 -10.86 -6.19 -6.58
N VAL A 11 -10.09 -5.45 -7.39
CA VAL A 11 -10.18 -5.52 -8.86
C VAL A 11 -9.80 -6.92 -9.36
N ALA A 12 -8.78 -7.56 -8.79
CA ALA A 12 -8.38 -8.93 -9.11
C ALA A 12 -9.46 -9.98 -8.82
N ALA A 13 -10.16 -9.88 -7.69
CA ALA A 13 -11.29 -10.76 -7.36
C ALA A 13 -12.46 -10.58 -8.35
N LEU A 14 -12.76 -9.34 -8.75
CA LEU A 14 -13.84 -9.02 -9.69
C LEU A 14 -13.51 -9.45 -11.13
N VAL A 15 -12.25 -9.29 -11.57
CA VAL A 15 -11.76 -9.83 -12.86
C VAL A 15 -11.72 -11.37 -12.84
N GLY A 16 -11.38 -11.98 -11.70
CA GLY A 16 -11.49 -13.42 -11.48
C GLY A 16 -12.93 -13.93 -11.61
N ALA A 17 -13.90 -13.20 -11.05
CA ALA A 17 -15.32 -13.49 -11.27
C ALA A 17 -15.70 -13.40 -12.75
N GLU A 18 -15.23 -12.39 -13.48
CA GLU A 18 -15.51 -12.23 -14.93
C GLU A 18 -15.02 -13.39 -15.79
N ALA A 19 -13.98 -14.13 -15.38
CA ALA A 19 -13.53 -15.34 -16.06
C ALA A 19 -14.55 -16.49 -15.97
N VAL A 20 -15.25 -16.62 -14.84
CA VAL A 20 -16.34 -17.59 -14.63
C VAL A 20 -17.64 -17.12 -15.26
N LEU A 21 -17.90 -15.82 -15.13
CA LEU A 21 -19.17 -15.18 -15.41
C LEU A 21 -19.31 -14.73 -16.87
N GLY A 22 -18.21 -14.54 -17.59
CA GLY A 22 -18.17 -14.23 -19.03
C GLY A 22 -17.96 -12.74 -19.35
N PRO A 23 -17.36 -12.42 -20.52
CA PRO A 23 -16.68 -11.14 -20.74
C PRO A 23 -17.58 -9.94 -21.10
N LYS A 24 -18.90 -10.10 -21.24
CA LYS A 24 -19.82 -9.02 -21.68
C LYS A 24 -20.35 -8.16 -20.53
N ARG A 25 -19.60 -8.02 -19.44
CA ARG A 25 -20.14 -7.54 -18.17
C ARG A 25 -19.60 -6.18 -17.75
N CYS A 26 -20.54 -5.38 -17.26
CA CYS A 26 -20.30 -4.22 -16.43
C CYS A 26 -20.89 -4.54 -15.05
N TRP A 27 -20.12 -4.31 -14.00
CA TRP A 27 -20.67 -4.28 -12.64
C TRP A 27 -21.58 -3.04 -12.52
N THR A 28 -22.72 -3.20 -11.85
CA THR A 28 -23.68 -2.11 -11.66
C THR A 28 -23.72 -1.74 -10.18
N PRO A 29 -23.48 -0.45 -9.83
CA PRO A 29 -23.47 -0.01 -8.44
C PRO A 29 -24.89 0.03 -7.86
N SER A 30 -25.00 -0.27 -6.56
CA SER A 30 -26.22 -0.08 -5.75
C SER A 30 -26.13 1.09 -4.76
N ASN A 31 -24.96 1.73 -4.65
CA ASN A 31 -24.71 2.92 -3.84
C ASN A 31 -23.62 3.81 -4.48
N THR A 32 -23.44 5.02 -3.95
CA THR A 32 -22.49 6.04 -4.45
C THR A 32 -21.04 5.58 -4.30
N GLU A 33 -20.73 4.83 -3.25
CA GLU A 33 -19.38 4.32 -2.94
C GLU A 33 -18.93 3.28 -3.97
N GLN A 34 -19.85 2.43 -4.44
CA GLN A 34 -19.63 1.52 -5.56
C GLN A 34 -19.55 2.27 -6.90
N GLU A 35 -20.34 3.32 -7.11
CA GLU A 35 -20.26 4.13 -8.33
C GLU A 35 -18.89 4.82 -8.44
N ALA A 36 -18.40 5.41 -7.35
CA ALA A 36 -17.05 5.96 -7.25
C ALA A 36 -15.97 4.88 -7.40
N PHE A 37 -16.07 3.73 -6.72
CA PHE A 37 -15.11 2.64 -6.89
C PHE A 37 -15.05 2.13 -8.34
N LEU A 38 -16.20 1.96 -9.00
CA LEU A 38 -16.24 1.43 -10.36
C LEU A 38 -15.66 2.44 -11.38
N SER A 39 -16.02 3.72 -11.25
CA SER A 39 -15.59 4.77 -12.19
C SER A 39 -14.16 5.30 -11.94
N GLU A 40 -13.70 5.40 -10.68
CA GLU A 40 -12.39 5.94 -10.32
C GLU A 40 -11.29 4.90 -10.07
N VAL A 41 -11.63 3.60 -10.05
CA VAL A 41 -10.67 2.54 -9.69
C VAL A 41 -10.80 1.33 -10.60
N PHE A 42 -12.01 0.75 -10.72
CA PHE A 42 -12.19 -0.51 -11.43
C PHE A 42 -11.84 -0.37 -12.91
N GLU A 43 -12.49 0.53 -13.66
CA GLU A 43 -12.24 0.69 -15.10
C GLU A 43 -10.81 1.13 -15.42
N GLU A 44 -10.14 1.85 -14.53
CA GLU A 44 -8.74 2.24 -14.72
C GLU A 44 -7.75 1.07 -14.55
N VAL A 45 -7.99 0.23 -13.54
CA VAL A 45 -7.07 -0.84 -13.09
C VAL A 45 -7.38 -2.21 -13.70
N ARG A 46 -8.63 -2.46 -14.13
CA ARG A 46 -9.12 -3.72 -14.72
C ARG A 46 -8.24 -4.23 -15.86
N GLU A 47 -7.77 -3.33 -16.73
CA GLU A 47 -6.88 -3.70 -17.84
C GLU A 47 -5.49 -4.14 -17.35
N GLU A 48 -4.90 -3.43 -16.38
CA GLU A 48 -3.59 -3.78 -15.80
C GLU A 48 -3.64 -5.16 -15.14
N VAL A 49 -4.71 -5.42 -14.40
CA VAL A 49 -5.00 -6.71 -13.76
C VAL A 49 -5.18 -7.82 -14.81
N GLY A 50 -5.90 -7.56 -15.90
CA GLY A 50 -6.09 -8.49 -17.01
C GLY A 50 -4.83 -8.77 -17.83
N GLN A 51 -3.87 -7.83 -17.86
CA GLN A 51 -2.54 -8.02 -18.46
C GLN A 51 -1.58 -8.82 -17.54
N GLY A 52 -1.88 -8.91 -16.24
CA GLY A 52 -1.17 -9.72 -15.26
C GLY A 52 -0.11 -8.95 -14.47
N ILE A 53 -0.41 -8.64 -13.21
CA ILE A 53 0.52 -7.98 -12.29
C ILE A 53 1.23 -9.05 -11.45
N ARG A 54 2.56 -9.11 -11.55
CA ARG A 54 3.40 -10.19 -10.96
C ARG A 54 3.17 -10.47 -9.47
N SER A 55 2.78 -9.46 -8.71
CA SER A 55 2.56 -9.53 -7.27
C SER A 55 1.10 -9.74 -6.88
N LEU A 56 0.21 -10.00 -7.84
CA LEU A 56 -1.23 -10.00 -7.67
C LEU A 56 -1.83 -11.31 -8.20
N GLU A 57 -2.33 -12.14 -7.30
CA GLU A 57 -3.04 -13.38 -7.61
C GLU A 57 -4.56 -13.17 -7.50
N SER A 58 -5.33 -13.93 -8.27
CA SER A 58 -6.76 -14.12 -8.09
C SER A 58 -7.15 -15.58 -8.19
N ASP A 59 -8.16 -15.97 -7.44
CA ASP A 59 -8.65 -17.34 -7.31
C ASP A 59 -10.19 -17.33 -7.18
N TYR A 60 -10.84 -18.41 -7.60
CA TYR A 60 -12.29 -18.55 -7.56
C TYR A 60 -12.72 -20.00 -7.33
N SER A 61 -13.87 -20.17 -6.69
CA SER A 61 -14.51 -21.48 -6.52
C SER A 61 -16.03 -21.39 -6.65
N LEU A 62 -16.60 -22.43 -7.25
CA LEU A 62 -18.05 -22.61 -7.39
C LEU A 62 -18.50 -23.76 -6.50
N GLN A 63 -19.46 -23.52 -5.61
CA GLN A 63 -20.09 -24.55 -4.78
C GLN A 63 -21.61 -24.46 -4.91
N GLY A 64 -22.16 -25.21 -5.87
CA GLY A 64 -23.55 -25.04 -6.28
C GLY A 64 -23.72 -23.69 -6.99
N ASP A 65 -24.68 -22.89 -6.52
CA ASP A 65 -24.96 -21.55 -7.05
C ASP A 65 -24.08 -20.45 -6.40
N GLU A 66 -23.22 -20.80 -5.43
CA GLU A 66 -22.33 -19.86 -4.74
C GLU A 66 -20.97 -19.74 -5.46
N LEU A 67 -20.65 -18.52 -5.91
CA LEU A 67 -19.33 -18.14 -6.44
C LEU A 67 -18.53 -17.39 -5.38
N SER A 68 -17.51 -18.03 -4.83
CA SER A 68 -16.48 -17.36 -4.04
C SER A 68 -15.35 -16.86 -4.94
N VAL A 69 -14.91 -15.62 -4.71
CA VAL A 69 -13.74 -15.03 -5.39
C VAL A 69 -12.80 -14.37 -4.40
N LYS A 70 -11.50 -14.42 -4.72
CA LYS A 70 -10.41 -13.94 -3.86
C LYS A 70 -9.38 -13.21 -4.71
N GLY A 71 -8.81 -12.14 -4.18
CA GLY A 71 -7.67 -11.42 -4.74
C GLY A 71 -6.62 -11.14 -3.67
N VAL A 72 -5.36 -11.16 -4.07
CA VAL A 72 -4.20 -11.42 -3.18
C VAL A 72 -3.00 -10.62 -3.72
N LEU A 73 -2.60 -9.52 -3.04
CA LEU A 73 -1.43 -8.67 -3.38
C LEU A 73 -0.28 -8.75 -2.36
N ASP A 74 0.93 -9.14 -2.79
CA ASP A 74 2.12 -9.22 -1.93
C ASP A 74 3.16 -8.18 -2.27
N LEU A 75 3.78 -7.65 -1.23
CA LEU A 75 4.82 -6.65 -1.40
C LEU A 75 5.88 -6.84 -0.32
N LEU A 76 6.63 -7.95 -0.42
CA LEU A 76 7.94 -8.05 0.20
C LEU A 76 8.94 -7.20 -0.59
N VAL A 77 9.09 -5.95 -0.15
CA VAL A 77 10.19 -5.10 -0.58
C VAL A 77 11.35 -5.20 0.40
N LYS A 78 12.57 -5.10 -0.11
CA LYS A 78 13.79 -4.98 0.70
C LYS A 78 14.42 -3.63 0.43
N TRP A 79 14.99 -3.02 1.45
CA TRP A 79 15.71 -1.74 1.30
C TRP A 79 16.95 -1.97 0.43
N VAL A 80 17.29 -1.04 -0.47
CA VAL A 80 18.50 -1.14 -1.31
C VAL A 80 19.74 -1.43 -0.45
N GLU A 81 19.84 -0.73 0.68
CA GLU A 81 20.73 -1.08 1.78
C GLU A 81 19.95 -1.28 3.09
N ARG A 82 20.35 -2.29 3.87
CA ARG A 82 19.81 -2.55 5.21
C ARG A 82 20.05 -1.32 6.10
N GLY A 83 18.99 -0.84 6.75
CA GLY A 83 19.07 0.28 7.69
C GLY A 83 19.81 -0.08 8.98
N SER A 84 20.23 0.95 9.70
CA SER A 84 20.73 0.81 11.07
C SER A 84 19.58 0.99 12.06
N THR A 85 19.47 0.13 13.07
CA THR A 85 18.50 0.28 14.15
C THR A 85 18.75 1.58 14.94
N THR A 86 17.69 2.31 15.26
CA THR A 86 17.71 3.57 16.02
C THR A 86 16.54 3.61 17.02
N LYS A 87 16.42 4.69 17.79
CA LYS A 87 15.26 4.95 18.66
C LYS A 87 14.48 6.15 18.14
N ILE A 88 13.18 5.98 17.92
CA ILE A 88 12.26 7.10 17.69
C ILE A 88 11.76 7.59 19.04
N LYS A 89 11.76 8.90 19.26
CA LYS A 89 11.24 9.53 20.48
C LYS A 89 10.11 10.51 20.15
N ARG A 90 9.03 10.43 20.92
CA ARG A 90 7.91 11.37 20.92
C ARG A 90 7.44 11.49 22.37
N GLU A 91 7.42 12.71 22.90
CA GLU A 91 7.08 12.98 24.30
C GLU A 91 7.91 12.07 25.25
N ASP A 92 7.32 11.47 26.27
CA ASP A 92 8.02 10.55 27.20
C ASP A 92 8.16 9.10 26.67
N GLN A 93 7.73 8.83 25.44
CA GLN A 93 7.72 7.49 24.84
C GLN A 93 8.84 7.29 23.80
N GLN A 94 9.27 6.03 23.66
CA GLN A 94 10.37 5.65 22.79
C GLN A 94 10.11 4.27 22.14
N TRP A 95 10.32 4.19 20.83
CA TRP A 95 10.11 3.00 20.01
C TRP A 95 11.39 2.57 19.31
N GLU A 96 11.45 1.30 18.88
CA GLU A 96 12.44 0.85 17.90
C GLU A 96 12.19 1.52 16.54
N GLY A 97 13.27 1.92 15.87
CA GLY A 97 13.20 2.54 14.56
C GLY A 97 14.31 2.08 13.62
N VAL A 98 14.15 2.46 12.37
CA VAL A 98 15.10 2.24 11.28
C VAL A 98 15.65 3.60 10.85
N ARG A 99 16.95 3.66 10.60
CA ARG A 99 17.61 4.78 9.92
C ARG A 99 18.13 4.33 8.56
N LEU A 100 17.67 5.00 7.50
CA LEU A 100 18.18 4.88 6.12
C LEU A 100 18.94 6.15 5.75
N THR A 101 19.99 6.05 4.91
CA THR A 101 20.79 7.21 4.49
C THR A 101 20.52 7.63 3.06
N GLN A 102 20.64 8.93 2.77
CA GLN A 102 20.46 9.50 1.43
C GLN A 102 21.40 8.86 0.38
N LYS A 103 22.63 8.50 0.76
CA LYS A 103 23.56 7.83 -0.16
C LYS A 103 23.29 6.34 -0.32
N GLY A 104 23.13 5.60 0.78
CA GLY A 104 23.05 4.13 0.77
C GLY A 104 21.71 3.58 0.28
N ALA A 105 20.61 4.13 0.78
CA ALA A 105 19.25 3.73 0.38
C ALA A 105 18.62 4.70 -0.65
N HIS A 106 19.45 5.53 -1.30
CA HIS A 106 19.05 6.53 -2.30
C HIS A 106 17.86 7.42 -1.86
N VAL A 107 17.78 7.78 -0.57
CA VAL A 107 16.65 8.52 0.00
C VAL A 107 16.59 9.95 -0.57
N ARG A 108 15.49 10.22 -1.28
CA ARG A 108 15.09 11.52 -1.79
C ARG A 108 14.08 12.18 -0.86
N PHE A 109 14.00 13.50 -0.91
CA PHE A 109 13.08 14.29 -0.12
C PHE A 109 12.41 15.31 -1.03
N TRP A 110 11.11 15.53 -0.81
CA TRP A 110 10.28 16.41 -1.62
C TRP A 110 9.34 17.23 -0.74
N MET A 111 8.81 18.33 -1.28
CA MET A 111 7.65 19.04 -0.75
C MET A 111 6.52 18.98 -1.77
N SER A 112 5.26 19.03 -1.34
CA SER A 112 4.11 19.06 -2.24
C SER A 112 3.20 20.26 -1.96
N GLY A 113 2.56 20.80 -3.01
CA GLY A 113 1.51 21.80 -2.87
C GLY A 113 0.31 21.30 -2.05
N ALA A 114 0.09 19.98 -2.01
CA ALA A 114 -0.96 19.35 -1.22
C ALA A 114 -0.65 19.27 0.29
N HIS A 115 0.61 19.42 0.72
CA HIS A 115 0.99 19.17 2.12
C HIS A 115 2.30 19.81 2.57
N HIS A 116 2.26 20.49 3.72
CA HIS A 116 3.39 21.25 4.30
C HIS A 116 4.41 20.40 5.10
N ARG A 117 4.57 19.11 4.79
CA ARG A 117 5.65 18.26 5.36
C ARG A 117 6.48 17.64 4.25
N PRO A 118 7.78 17.39 4.51
CA PRO A 118 8.59 16.58 3.62
C PRO A 118 7.93 15.23 3.32
N ILE A 119 7.94 14.88 2.05
CA ILE A 119 7.68 13.54 1.55
C ILE A 119 9.05 12.89 1.36
N VAL A 120 9.29 11.82 2.09
CA VAL A 120 10.45 10.96 1.92
C VAL A 120 10.12 9.98 0.80
N GLU A 121 11.06 9.74 -0.11
CA GLU A 121 10.95 8.70 -1.13
C GLU A 121 12.23 7.88 -1.14
N PHE A 122 12.11 6.56 -1.24
CA PHE A 122 13.25 5.69 -1.54
C PHE A 122 12.87 4.51 -2.44
N PRO A 123 13.76 4.09 -3.36
CA PRO A 123 13.61 2.86 -4.10
C PRO A 123 13.87 1.64 -3.20
N THR A 124 13.51 0.47 -3.70
CA THR A 124 13.73 -0.81 -3.03
C THR A 124 14.62 -1.72 -3.89
N GLN A 125 14.82 -2.98 -3.48
CA GLN A 125 15.50 -4.00 -4.29
C GLN A 125 14.59 -4.57 -5.41
N THR A 126 13.31 -4.23 -5.42
CA THR A 126 12.40 -4.47 -6.53
C THR A 126 12.22 -3.17 -7.33
N GLU A 127 11.40 -3.21 -8.37
CA GLU A 127 10.95 -2.02 -9.13
C GLU A 127 10.04 -1.08 -8.31
N ASP A 128 9.65 -1.46 -7.10
CA ASP A 128 8.73 -0.72 -6.25
C ASP A 128 9.41 0.48 -5.57
N VAL A 129 8.71 1.62 -5.58
CA VAL A 129 9.14 2.88 -4.95
C VAL A 129 8.22 3.17 -3.77
N LEU A 130 8.81 3.55 -2.64
CA LEU A 130 8.12 3.74 -1.37
C LEU A 130 8.20 5.20 -0.94
N TYR A 131 7.04 5.75 -0.54
CA TYR A 131 6.89 7.12 -0.06
C TYR A 131 6.41 7.14 1.39
N MET A 132 6.92 8.08 2.20
CA MET A 132 6.46 8.34 3.56
C MET A 132 6.27 9.84 3.83
N THR A 133 5.23 10.24 4.55
CA THR A 133 5.12 11.62 5.10
C THR A 133 4.33 11.65 6.41
N MET A 134 4.74 12.46 7.39
CA MET A 134 4.01 12.61 8.66
C MET A 134 2.68 13.31 8.45
N LEU A 135 1.57 12.62 8.74
CA LEU A 135 0.21 13.10 8.56
C LEU A 135 -0.48 13.17 9.95
N ALA A 136 -1.24 14.22 10.24
CA ALA A 136 -1.81 14.41 11.57
C ALA A 136 -3.02 13.50 11.84
N GLU A 137 -3.88 13.35 10.83
CA GLU A 137 -5.14 12.62 10.84
C GLU A 137 -5.36 12.03 9.44
N ALA A 138 -5.97 10.84 9.32
CA ALA A 138 -6.32 10.29 8.01
C ALA A 138 -7.58 10.98 7.44
N PRO A 139 -7.60 11.34 6.14
CA PRO A 139 -8.84 11.65 5.44
C PRO A 139 -9.67 10.37 5.21
N ASP A 140 -10.97 10.53 4.95
CA ASP A 140 -11.95 9.43 4.90
C ASP A 140 -11.73 8.47 3.73
N HIS A 141 -11.79 7.16 3.99
CA HIS A 141 -11.84 6.03 3.03
C HIS A 141 -11.19 6.30 1.65
N LEU A 142 -11.98 6.74 0.65
CA LEU A 142 -11.52 6.94 -0.73
C LEU A 142 -10.53 8.10 -0.90
N GLN A 143 -10.62 9.13 -0.05
CA GLN A 143 -9.79 10.33 -0.09
C GLN A 143 -8.31 10.02 0.25
N LEU A 144 -8.03 8.92 0.95
CA LEU A 144 -6.67 8.53 1.32
C LEU A 144 -5.81 8.21 0.08
N ARG A 145 -6.37 7.49 -0.91
CA ARG A 145 -5.78 7.29 -2.25
C ARG A 145 -5.60 8.61 -2.99
N SER A 146 -6.63 9.45 -3.05
CA SER A 146 -6.58 10.71 -3.79
C SER A 146 -5.53 11.68 -3.22
N LEU A 147 -5.36 11.71 -1.89
CA LEU A 147 -4.27 12.41 -1.22
C LEU A 147 -2.91 11.79 -1.58
N ALA A 148 -2.77 10.46 -1.50
CA ALA A 148 -1.53 9.77 -1.84
C ALA A 148 -1.06 10.06 -3.28
N THR A 149 -1.97 10.02 -4.26
CA THR A 149 -1.69 10.35 -5.66
C THR A 149 -1.26 11.81 -5.81
N ALA A 150 -2.03 12.77 -5.25
CA ALA A 150 -1.70 14.20 -5.34
C ALA A 150 -0.33 14.54 -4.71
N LEU A 151 0.03 13.90 -3.59
CA LEU A 151 1.34 14.02 -2.94
C LEU A 151 2.49 13.53 -3.83
N ILE A 152 2.25 12.48 -4.63
CA ILE A 152 3.28 11.83 -5.45
C ILE A 152 3.46 12.53 -6.80
N GLU A 153 2.38 13.04 -7.39
CA GLU A 153 2.42 13.76 -8.66
C GLU A 153 2.95 15.19 -8.51
N GLN A 154 2.46 15.93 -7.51
CA GLN A 154 2.68 17.37 -7.39
C GLN A 154 3.79 17.66 -6.36
N LYS A 155 5.03 17.23 -6.66
CA LYS A 155 6.16 17.32 -5.72
C LYS A 155 7.44 17.95 -6.30
N GLU A 156 8.10 18.77 -5.49
CA GLU A 156 9.36 19.48 -5.79
C GLU A 156 10.49 19.00 -4.87
N ALA A 157 11.73 18.90 -5.37
CA ALA A 157 12.84 18.28 -4.64
C ALA A 157 13.44 19.22 -3.58
N ILE A 158 13.69 18.68 -2.37
CA ILE A 158 14.43 19.35 -1.30
C ILE A 158 15.67 18.54 -0.89
N TYR A 159 16.68 19.20 -0.31
CA TYR A 159 18.03 18.65 -0.17
C TYR A 159 18.60 18.72 1.25
N ASP A 160 17.80 19.12 2.23
CA ASP A 160 18.24 19.50 3.58
C ASP A 160 18.64 18.32 4.47
N TYR A 161 18.26 17.08 4.09
CA TYR A 161 18.39 15.88 4.92
C TYR A 161 19.42 14.88 4.38
N GLY A 162 20.10 14.18 5.30
CA GLY A 162 21.12 13.15 5.03
C GLY A 162 20.63 11.71 5.14
N GLY A 163 19.38 11.54 5.56
CA GLY A 163 18.76 10.26 5.86
C GLY A 163 17.38 10.45 6.47
N VAL A 164 16.68 9.33 6.65
CA VAL A 164 15.37 9.27 7.32
C VAL A 164 15.45 8.31 8.51
N CYS A 165 14.85 8.71 9.63
CA CYS A 165 14.58 7.87 10.80
C CYS A 165 13.07 7.65 10.89
N PHE A 166 12.60 6.40 10.93
CA PHE A 166 11.18 6.05 11.02
C PHE A 166 10.95 4.86 11.97
N PRO A 167 9.76 4.69 12.57
CA PRO A 167 9.49 3.59 13.50
C PRO A 167 9.41 2.24 12.77
N MET A 168 9.76 1.16 13.48
CA MET A 168 9.41 -0.20 13.05
C MET A 168 7.90 -0.42 13.22
N VAL A 169 7.30 -1.28 12.40
CA VAL A 169 5.84 -1.50 12.39
C VAL A 169 5.51 -3.00 12.40
N ASP A 170 4.53 -3.38 13.23
CA ASP A 170 3.78 -4.64 13.14
C ASP A 170 2.28 -4.28 13.22
N LEU A 171 1.66 -4.16 12.03
CA LEU A 171 0.28 -3.71 11.81
C LEU A 171 -0.56 -4.87 11.27
N ARG A 172 -1.77 -5.02 11.83
CA ARG A 172 -2.80 -5.94 11.36
C ARG A 172 -4.15 -5.23 11.42
N HIS A 173 -4.74 -4.97 10.26
CA HIS A 173 -5.97 -4.20 10.12
C HIS A 173 -7.01 -4.99 9.31
N ASN A 174 -8.26 -5.01 9.79
CA ASN A 174 -9.40 -5.55 9.04
C ASN A 174 -10.17 -4.37 8.46
N ASN A 175 -10.10 -4.18 7.15
CA ASN A 175 -10.79 -3.09 6.47
C ASN A 175 -12.28 -3.44 6.34
N ASP A 176 -13.14 -2.47 6.64
CA ASP A 176 -14.55 -2.57 6.28
C ASP A 176 -14.72 -2.36 4.77
N VAL A 177 -15.03 -3.44 4.07
CA VAL A 177 -15.38 -3.47 2.64
C VAL A 177 -16.85 -3.85 2.42
N SER A 178 -17.68 -3.76 3.47
CA SER A 178 -19.12 -4.06 3.39
C SER A 178 -19.87 -3.15 2.42
N TYR A 179 -19.33 -1.97 2.09
CA TYR A 179 -19.87 -1.07 1.06
C TYR A 179 -19.96 -1.71 -0.34
N LEU A 180 -19.20 -2.78 -0.61
CA LEU A 180 -19.27 -3.58 -1.85
C LEU A 180 -20.43 -4.59 -1.86
N VAL A 181 -20.99 -4.93 -0.69
CA VAL A 181 -22.08 -5.91 -0.58
C VAL A 181 -23.33 -5.34 -1.25
N GLY A 182 -24.03 -6.20 -1.99
CA GLY A 182 -25.17 -5.82 -2.83
C GLY A 182 -24.80 -5.27 -4.21
N MET A 183 -23.51 -5.07 -4.55
CA MET A 183 -23.08 -4.78 -5.93
C MET A 183 -23.49 -5.92 -6.87
N GLN A 184 -24.00 -5.61 -8.07
CA GLN A 184 -24.61 -6.61 -8.96
C GLN A 184 -23.87 -6.76 -10.30
N THR A 185 -24.03 -7.94 -10.92
CA THR A 185 -23.59 -8.24 -12.29
C THR A 185 -24.60 -9.15 -13.01
N PRO A 186 -25.04 -8.82 -14.24
CA PRO A 186 -26.07 -9.60 -14.95
C PRO A 186 -25.49 -10.88 -15.56
N THR A 187 -26.00 -12.05 -15.17
CA THR A 187 -25.59 -13.36 -15.73
C THR A 187 -26.59 -13.94 -16.74
N ASP A 188 -26.13 -14.89 -17.55
CA ASP A 188 -26.96 -15.76 -18.38
C ASP A 188 -27.91 -16.66 -17.56
N LEU A 189 -27.75 -16.72 -16.23
CA LEU A 189 -28.58 -17.41 -15.24
C LEU A 189 -29.46 -16.44 -14.40
N GLY A 190 -29.36 -15.12 -14.62
CA GLY A 190 -30.02 -14.07 -13.81
C GLY A 190 -29.04 -13.09 -13.14
N PRO A 191 -29.50 -12.05 -12.42
CA PRO A 191 -28.62 -11.12 -11.71
C PRO A 191 -27.94 -11.78 -10.50
N THR A 192 -26.63 -11.67 -10.38
CA THR A 192 -25.86 -12.10 -9.19
C THR A 192 -25.41 -10.88 -8.41
N SER A 193 -25.52 -10.93 -7.07
CA SER A 193 -25.05 -9.87 -6.17
C SER A 193 -23.94 -10.36 -5.24
N LEU A 194 -22.98 -9.50 -4.92
CA LEU A 194 -21.96 -9.80 -3.92
C LEU A 194 -22.61 -9.89 -2.53
N VAL A 195 -22.62 -11.09 -1.92
CA VAL A 195 -23.32 -11.35 -0.65
C VAL A 195 -22.50 -11.08 0.61
N ALA A 196 -21.17 -11.12 0.50
CA ALA A 196 -20.24 -10.82 1.58
C ALA A 196 -18.91 -10.29 1.00
N ALA A 197 -18.22 -9.45 1.77
CA ALA A 197 -16.88 -8.97 1.46
C ALA A 197 -16.10 -8.79 2.77
N SER A 198 -14.80 -9.10 2.77
CA SER A 198 -13.89 -8.79 3.87
C SER A 198 -12.46 -8.64 3.35
N GLN A 199 -11.65 -7.78 3.97
CA GLN A 199 -10.27 -7.56 3.56
C GLN A 199 -9.36 -7.36 4.79
N GLU A 200 -8.41 -8.28 4.97
CA GLU A 200 -7.34 -8.13 5.98
C GLU A 200 -6.08 -7.54 5.31
N THR A 201 -5.44 -6.58 5.98
CA THR A 201 -4.15 -6.00 5.59
C THR A 201 -3.16 -6.18 6.72
N LYS A 202 -1.98 -6.71 6.39
CA LYS A 202 -0.88 -7.00 7.32
C LYS A 202 0.39 -6.33 6.81
N LEU A 203 1.07 -5.56 7.66
CA LEU A 203 2.37 -4.95 7.38
C LEU A 203 3.36 -5.27 8.48
N ARG A 204 4.53 -5.79 8.10
CA ARG A 204 5.73 -5.85 8.94
C ARG A 204 6.82 -5.00 8.31
N MET A 205 7.43 -4.11 9.10
CA MET A 205 8.49 -3.21 8.62
C MET A 205 9.61 -3.10 9.65
N ASN A 206 10.83 -3.40 9.21
CA ASN A 206 12.03 -3.39 10.05
C ASN A 206 13.25 -2.86 9.26
N GLU A 207 14.46 -3.05 9.78
CA GLU A 207 15.69 -2.56 9.17
C GLU A 207 16.11 -3.28 7.88
N VAL A 208 15.44 -4.37 7.49
CA VAL A 208 15.73 -5.15 6.28
C VAL A 208 14.80 -4.76 5.11
N GLY A 209 13.55 -4.39 5.40
CA GLY A 209 12.54 -4.17 4.39
C GLY A 209 11.16 -3.89 4.97
N ALA A 210 10.15 -3.96 4.10
CA ALA A 210 8.75 -4.04 4.47
C ALA A 210 8.09 -5.22 3.75
N HIS A 211 7.16 -5.87 4.44
CA HIS A 211 6.33 -6.93 3.90
C HIS A 211 4.87 -6.55 4.17
N ILE A 212 4.20 -6.01 3.15
CA ILE A 212 2.74 -6.09 3.07
C ILE A 212 2.44 -7.48 2.54
N ARG A 213 1.73 -8.33 3.32
CA ARG A 213 1.53 -9.73 2.90
C ARG A 213 0.20 -10.00 2.22
N SER A 214 0.30 -10.60 1.03
CA SER A 214 -0.70 -11.46 0.36
C SER A 214 -0.06 -12.10 -0.93
N GLU A 215 0.93 -13.02 -0.80
CA GLU A 215 1.72 -13.88 -1.76
C GLU A 215 2.21 -13.37 -3.18
N PHE A 216 3.49 -13.36 -3.62
CA PHE A 216 4.79 -13.86 -3.08
C PHE A 216 6.09 -13.09 -3.56
N ARG A 217 7.28 -13.74 -3.62
CA ARG A 217 8.62 -13.25 -3.12
C ARG A 217 9.87 -13.25 -4.09
N GLY A 218 10.91 -12.42 -3.85
CA GLY A 218 12.24 -12.35 -4.60
C GLY A 218 13.38 -11.48 -3.95
N THR A 219 14.66 -11.41 -4.43
CA THR A 219 15.83 -10.68 -3.76
C THR A 219 17.13 -10.39 -4.58
N MET A 220 17.82 -9.21 -4.43
CA MET A 220 19.29 -8.98 -4.67
C MET A 220 19.88 -7.63 -4.11
N LEU A 221 21.22 -7.47 -4.01
CA LEU A 221 22.00 -6.41 -3.26
C LEU A 221 23.29 -5.93 -4.05
N ILE A 222 24.18 -4.94 -3.76
CA ILE A 222 24.42 -3.83 -2.76
C ILE A 222 25.60 -2.89 -3.24
N GLY A 223 25.89 -1.69 -2.66
CA GLY A 223 27.24 -1.02 -2.69
C GLY A 223 27.33 0.53 -2.55
N ALA A 224 28.23 1.08 -1.72
CA ALA A 224 28.25 2.53 -1.32
C ALA A 224 29.63 3.26 -1.19
N ALA A 225 29.59 4.60 -1.04
CA ALA A 225 30.71 5.50 -0.76
C ALA A 225 30.30 6.75 0.11
N LEU A 226 31.26 7.40 0.78
CA LEU A 226 31.03 8.38 1.87
C LEU A 226 30.79 9.86 1.46
N GLU A 227 30.30 10.66 2.41
CA GLU A 227 30.27 12.14 2.43
C GLU A 227 29.96 12.64 3.86
N PHE A 228 29.99 13.96 4.09
CA PHE A 228 29.71 14.55 5.41
C PHE A 228 28.20 14.59 5.75
N PRO A 229 27.79 14.44 7.01
CA PRO A 229 26.40 14.25 7.39
C PRO A 229 25.59 15.55 7.46
N LYS A 230 24.57 15.66 6.60
CA LYS A 230 23.37 16.47 6.83
C LYS A 230 22.52 15.84 7.97
N PRO A 231 21.62 16.60 8.64
CA PRO A 231 20.71 16.04 9.65
C PRO A 231 19.71 15.02 9.06
N ASP A 232 19.20 14.11 9.88
CA ASP A 232 18.17 13.15 9.44
C ASP A 232 16.75 13.71 9.62
N TYR A 233 15.87 13.47 8.66
CA TYR A 233 14.44 13.70 8.82
C TYR A 233 13.86 12.59 9.71
N THR A 234 13.23 12.95 10.84
CA THR A 234 12.67 11.97 11.77
C THR A 234 11.15 11.96 11.72
N ILE A 235 10.58 10.82 11.33
CA ILE A 235 9.16 10.51 11.43
C ILE A 235 8.90 10.05 12.88
N ASN A 236 8.25 10.91 13.67
CA ASN A 236 7.90 10.65 15.08
C ASN A 236 6.46 11.06 15.42
N ARG A 237 5.57 10.95 14.43
CA ARG A 237 4.11 11.18 14.48
C ARG A 237 3.45 10.17 13.53
N PRO A 238 2.11 10.03 13.53
CA PRO A 238 1.44 9.21 12.53
C PRO A 238 1.84 9.61 11.12
N PHE A 239 1.84 8.65 10.20
CA PHE A 239 2.38 8.86 8.87
C PHE A 239 1.63 8.09 7.80
N LEU A 240 1.52 8.73 6.63
CA LEU A 240 1.14 8.06 5.40
C LEU A 240 2.35 7.28 4.87
N LEU A 241 2.12 6.04 4.48
CA LEU A 241 3.06 5.15 3.81
C LEU A 241 2.41 4.65 2.51
N VAL A 242 3.08 4.87 1.37
CA VAL A 242 2.57 4.56 0.04
C VAL A 242 3.57 3.72 -0.73
N PHE A 243 3.08 2.68 -1.40
CA PHE A 243 3.86 1.83 -2.30
C PHE A 243 3.36 2.04 -3.73
N THR A 244 4.27 2.30 -4.67
CA THR A 244 3.95 2.42 -6.10
C THR A 244 4.91 1.58 -6.95
N ARG A 245 4.47 1.24 -8.17
CA ARG A 245 5.30 0.57 -9.18
C ARG A 245 5.27 1.40 -10.48
N PRO A 246 6.43 1.80 -11.04
CA PRO A 246 6.48 2.52 -12.31
C PRO A 246 5.75 1.74 -13.41
N GLY A 247 4.85 2.42 -14.13
CA GLY A 247 4.05 1.81 -15.21
C GLY A 247 2.65 1.34 -14.79
N LEU A 248 2.34 1.28 -13.49
CA LEU A 248 0.96 1.17 -12.99
C LEU A 248 0.37 2.57 -12.74
N LYS A 249 -0.93 2.75 -13.00
CA LYS A 249 -1.64 4.04 -12.84
C LYS A 249 -1.92 4.36 -11.37
N GLN A 250 -2.22 3.36 -10.54
CA GLN A 250 -2.62 3.54 -9.15
C GLN A 250 -1.55 3.02 -8.15
N PRO A 251 -1.48 3.56 -6.93
CA PRO A 251 -0.63 3.00 -5.87
C PRO A 251 -1.03 1.56 -5.53
N LEU A 252 -0.04 0.69 -5.32
CA LEU A 252 -0.25 -0.71 -4.94
C LEU A 252 -0.91 -0.82 -3.55
N ALA A 253 -0.43 0.00 -2.61
CA ALA A 253 -0.99 0.09 -1.25
C ALA A 253 -0.81 1.51 -0.67
N VAL A 254 -1.84 1.98 0.03
CA VAL A 254 -1.84 3.22 0.80
C VAL A 254 -2.18 2.90 2.25
N LEU A 255 -1.35 3.33 3.19
CA LEU A 255 -1.48 3.04 4.62
C LEU A 255 -1.34 4.33 5.44
N TYR A 256 -2.18 4.52 6.45
CA TYR A 256 -1.98 5.52 7.50
C TYR A 256 -1.68 4.81 8.82
N ILE A 257 -0.51 5.06 9.40
CA ILE A 257 0.05 4.28 10.51
C ILE A 257 0.18 5.16 11.75
N THR A 258 -0.45 4.73 12.85
CA THR A 258 -0.44 5.39 14.16
C THR A 258 0.46 4.67 15.17
N GLU A 259 0.76 5.31 16.31
CA GLU A 259 1.64 4.78 17.37
C GLU A 259 1.23 3.38 17.89
N GLU A 260 -0.06 3.03 17.77
CA GLU A 260 -0.64 1.73 18.12
C GLU A 260 0.04 0.55 17.40
N ASP A 261 0.63 0.81 16.22
CA ASP A 261 1.30 -0.18 15.38
C ASP A 261 2.82 -0.10 15.35
N TRP A 262 3.41 0.85 16.08
CA TRP A 262 4.88 1.02 16.13
C TRP A 262 5.49 -0.05 17.04
N LYS A 263 5.89 -1.16 16.44
CA LYS A 263 6.41 -2.36 17.12
C LYS A 263 7.54 -2.93 16.27
N ASN A 264 8.56 -3.50 16.90
CA ASN A 264 9.55 -4.28 16.16
C ASN A 264 8.93 -5.66 15.84
N PRO A 265 8.71 -6.02 14.57
CA PRO A 265 8.14 -7.33 14.20
C PRO A 265 9.16 -8.47 14.33
N GLY A 266 10.45 -8.16 14.54
CA GLY A 266 11.55 -9.11 14.54
C GLY A 266 11.88 -9.56 13.12
N THR A 267 11.09 -10.49 12.58
CA THR A 267 11.19 -10.95 11.19
C THR A 267 10.26 -10.14 10.29
N LEU A 268 10.38 -10.35 8.97
CA LEU A 268 9.38 -9.88 8.01
C LEU A 268 8.36 -10.97 7.68
N ASP A 269 8.57 -12.21 8.11
CA ASP A 269 7.65 -13.32 7.83
C ASP A 269 6.37 -13.19 8.68
N PHE A 270 5.30 -13.84 8.22
CA PHE A 270 4.02 -13.93 8.94
C PHE A 270 3.70 -15.40 9.19
N ASP A 271 3.45 -15.73 10.44
CA ASP A 271 2.99 -17.04 10.91
C ASP A 271 1.52 -17.31 10.50
#